data_AF-A0A8T3Z407-F1
#
_entry.id   AF-A0A8T3Z407-F1
#
_cell.length_a   1.000
_cell.length_b   1.000
_cell.length_c   1.000
_cell.angle_alpha   90.00
_cell.angle_beta   90.00
_cell.angle_gamma   90.00
#
_symmetry.space_group_name_H-M   'P 1'
#
loop_
_entity.id
_entity.type
_entity.pdbx_description
1 polymer ?
#
loop_
_entity_poly.entity_id
_entity_poly.type
_entity_poly.pdbx_seq_one_letter_code
_entity_poly.pdbx_strand_id
1 'polypeptide(L)'
;ELLENLQAPVYIERVSVSDIKHIRKAKTAVKKALEIQRDGKGYAFVEVLSPCPTNLRQDAEAAEKFINEEMEKEFPLRKFRDNSKEVEPLHRGESDFSKKSLDRIFKLDQDSTPDPVDDPNFKEKFIKIAGFGGQGVLSLGLTLAQAACAEQRHVSWYPTYGPEQRGGTSSCVVVVSGEMIGSPAVKKNEVLIAFNKPSVDEFGPDIVEGGTIIYDSASGDYDAPEGVKTIPVPAMKIAKSMGVKRAANTVMLGVLMYLGYTELSRESFKEAVAHTFAGKPQLVDINLQILEAGAKWAKENIN
;
A
#
# COMPACT_ATOMS: atom_id res chain seq x y z
N GLU A 1 -14.57 -4.31 -35.90
CA GLU A 1 -15.09 -3.12 -35.19
C GLU A 1 -14.72 -3.20 -33.71
N LEU A 2 -14.33 -2.09 -33.07
CA LEU A 2 -13.71 -2.11 -31.74
C LEU A 2 -14.61 -2.74 -30.66
N LEU A 3 -15.92 -2.52 -30.75
CA LEU A 3 -16.91 -3.05 -29.79
C LEU A 3 -17.11 -4.57 -29.90
N GLU A 4 -16.89 -5.14 -31.09
CA GLU A 4 -17.06 -6.58 -31.34
C GLU A 4 -15.95 -7.43 -30.68
N ASN A 5 -14.79 -6.81 -30.42
CA ASN A 5 -13.67 -7.42 -29.71
C ASN A 5 -13.93 -7.60 -28.20
N LEU A 6 -14.96 -6.95 -27.65
CA LEU A 6 -15.32 -7.13 -26.24
C LEU A 6 -15.88 -8.54 -26.05
N GLN A 7 -15.26 -9.36 -25.20
CA GLN A 7 -15.73 -10.74 -24.96
C GLN A 7 -16.88 -10.81 -23.94
N ALA A 8 -16.91 -9.89 -22.97
CA ALA A 8 -17.85 -9.91 -21.86
C ALA A 8 -19.33 -9.57 -22.19
N PRO A 9 -19.66 -8.65 -23.13
CA PRO A 9 -21.05 -8.31 -23.40
C PRO A 9 -21.81 -9.47 -24.06
N VAL A 10 -23.01 -9.75 -23.59
CA VAL A 10 -23.95 -10.73 -24.14
C VAL A 10 -24.80 -10.15 -25.28
N TYR A 11 -24.92 -8.82 -25.30
CA TYR A 11 -25.66 -8.09 -26.32
C TYR A 11 -24.92 -6.81 -26.70
N ILE A 12 -24.76 -6.59 -27.99
CA ILE A 12 -24.15 -5.37 -28.55
C ILE A 12 -24.95 -4.96 -29.77
N GLU A 13 -25.53 -3.76 -29.75
CA GLU A 13 -26.27 -3.19 -30.88
C GLU A 13 -26.00 -1.69 -31.02
N ARG A 14 -25.78 -1.23 -32.26
CA ARG A 14 -25.77 0.19 -32.60
C ARG A 14 -27.12 0.56 -33.21
N VAL A 15 -27.73 1.59 -32.66
CA VAL A 15 -29.00 2.17 -33.10
C VAL A 15 -28.85 3.66 -33.33
N SER A 16 -29.85 4.28 -33.94
CA SER A 16 -29.94 5.73 -34.11
C SER A 16 -31.20 6.26 -33.45
N VAL A 17 -31.21 7.55 -33.12
CA VAL A 17 -32.41 8.31 -32.74
C VAL A 17 -32.62 9.52 -33.66
N SER A 18 -32.08 9.47 -34.89
CA SER A 18 -32.21 10.51 -35.92
C SER A 18 -33.65 10.78 -36.32
N ASP A 19 -34.48 9.75 -36.44
CA ASP A 19 -35.88 9.85 -36.87
C ASP A 19 -36.82 8.91 -36.10
N ILE A 20 -38.13 9.02 -36.35
CA ILE A 20 -39.18 8.24 -35.65
C ILE A 20 -38.98 6.72 -35.81
N LYS A 21 -38.54 6.26 -36.99
CA LYS A 21 -38.33 4.84 -37.26
C LYS A 21 -37.14 4.32 -36.46
N HIS A 22 -36.05 5.08 -36.42
CA HIS A 22 -34.86 4.76 -35.65
C HIS A 22 -35.10 4.84 -34.14
N ILE A 23 -35.84 5.83 -33.65
CA ILE A 23 -36.26 5.93 -32.24
C ILE A 23 -37.01 4.67 -31.77
N ARG A 24 -37.91 4.12 -32.59
CA ARG A 24 -38.63 2.87 -32.26
C ARG A 24 -37.68 1.66 -32.15
N LYS A 25 -36.69 1.57 -33.03
CA LYS A 25 -35.65 0.53 -32.95
C LYS A 25 -34.78 0.71 -31.71
N ALA A 26 -34.34 1.93 -31.44
CA ALA A 26 -33.53 2.25 -30.25
C ALA A 26 -34.26 1.88 -28.96
N LYS A 27 -35.55 2.20 -28.84
CA LYS A 27 -36.38 1.79 -27.70
C LYS A 27 -36.38 0.27 -27.50
N THR A 28 -36.45 -0.50 -28.59
CA THR A 28 -36.42 -1.97 -28.54
C THR A 28 -35.07 -2.49 -28.07
N ALA A 29 -33.98 -1.93 -28.59
CA ALA A 29 -32.62 -2.32 -28.21
C ALA A 29 -32.32 -1.99 -26.73
N VAL A 30 -32.68 -0.80 -26.27
CA VAL A 30 -32.52 -0.38 -24.87
C VAL A 30 -33.35 -1.25 -23.94
N LYS A 31 -34.62 -1.52 -24.28
CA LYS A 31 -35.47 -2.42 -23.49
C LYS A 31 -34.81 -3.80 -23.35
N LYS A 32 -34.31 -4.37 -24.45
CA LYS A 32 -33.64 -5.66 -24.44
C LYS A 32 -32.38 -5.66 -23.57
N ALA A 33 -31.56 -4.62 -23.64
CA ALA A 33 -30.38 -4.47 -22.79
C ALA A 33 -30.73 -4.44 -21.28
N LEU A 34 -31.82 -3.76 -20.93
CA LEU A 34 -32.32 -3.73 -19.55
C LEU A 34 -32.87 -5.09 -19.10
N GLU A 35 -33.58 -5.81 -19.97
CA GLU A 35 -34.06 -7.16 -19.69
C GLU A 35 -32.90 -8.13 -19.44
N ILE A 36 -31.82 -8.06 -20.23
CA ILE A 36 -30.61 -8.88 -20.04
C ILE A 36 -29.99 -8.64 -18.66
N GLN A 37 -29.89 -7.38 -18.22
CA GLN A 37 -29.35 -7.04 -16.90
C GLN A 37 -30.26 -7.49 -15.77
N ARG A 38 -31.57 -7.25 -15.89
CA ARG A 38 -32.58 -7.69 -14.91
C ARG A 38 -32.56 -9.21 -14.74
N ASP A 39 -32.45 -9.93 -15.85
CA ASP A 39 -32.46 -11.39 -15.87
C ASP A 39 -31.09 -11.99 -15.50
N GLY A 40 -30.12 -11.16 -15.08
CA GLY A 40 -28.79 -11.59 -14.65
C GLY A 40 -27.95 -12.22 -15.77
N LYS A 41 -28.35 -12.07 -17.04
CA LYS A 41 -27.71 -12.73 -18.18
C LYS A 41 -26.36 -12.12 -18.57
N GLY A 42 -25.93 -11.06 -17.89
CA GLY A 42 -24.62 -10.44 -18.08
C GLY A 42 -24.72 -9.02 -18.64
N TYR A 43 -23.61 -8.53 -19.19
CA TYR A 43 -23.50 -7.15 -19.63
C TYR A 43 -24.12 -6.94 -21.02
N ALA A 44 -24.80 -5.81 -21.21
CA ALA A 44 -25.35 -5.40 -22.51
C ALA A 44 -24.81 -4.01 -22.88
N PHE A 45 -24.46 -3.80 -24.15
CA PHE A 45 -23.94 -2.55 -24.68
C PHE A 45 -24.84 -2.05 -25.81
N VAL A 46 -25.34 -0.82 -25.70
CA VAL A 46 -26.14 -0.18 -26.74
C VAL A 46 -25.49 1.15 -27.08
N GLU A 47 -25.05 1.29 -28.33
CA GLU A 47 -24.54 2.56 -28.85
C GLU A 47 -25.65 3.27 -29.60
N VAL A 48 -25.81 4.58 -29.36
CA VAL A 48 -26.88 5.37 -29.94
C VAL A 48 -26.28 6.56 -30.71
N LEU A 49 -26.46 6.58 -32.03
CA LEU A 49 -26.21 7.77 -32.82
C LEU A 49 -27.34 8.78 -32.56
N SER A 50 -27.00 9.98 -32.11
CA SER A 50 -27.97 11.01 -31.74
C SER A 50 -27.69 12.31 -32.48
N PRO A 51 -28.70 12.93 -33.12
CA PRO A 51 -28.54 14.24 -33.74
C PRO A 51 -28.31 15.28 -32.65
N CYS A 52 -27.35 16.17 -32.87
CA CYS A 52 -27.15 17.36 -32.05
C CYS A 52 -27.08 18.59 -32.98
N PRO A 53 -28.24 19.15 -33.37
CA PRO A 53 -28.32 20.26 -34.32
C PRO A 53 -27.47 21.47 -33.87
N THR A 54 -27.43 21.73 -32.56
CA THR A 54 -26.61 22.80 -31.97
C THR A 54 -25.12 22.61 -32.22
N ASN A 55 -24.59 21.40 -31.97
CA ASN A 55 -23.16 21.15 -32.13
C ASN A 55 -22.76 21.05 -33.60
N LEU A 56 -23.66 20.53 -34.45
CA LEU A 56 -23.48 20.47 -35.90
C LEU A 56 -23.73 21.82 -36.59
N ARG A 57 -24.28 22.81 -35.88
CA ARG A 57 -24.71 24.12 -36.41
C ARG A 57 -25.65 23.99 -37.60
N GLN A 58 -26.59 23.06 -37.49
CA GLN A 58 -27.58 22.71 -38.51
C GLN A 58 -28.99 22.78 -37.92
N ASP A 59 -30.00 22.85 -38.78
CA ASP A 59 -31.38 22.61 -38.35
C ASP A 59 -31.63 21.11 -38.11
N ALA A 60 -32.81 20.79 -37.58
CA ALA A 60 -33.15 19.41 -37.21
C ALA A 60 -33.17 18.46 -38.43
N GLU A 61 -33.66 18.92 -39.57
CA GLU A 61 -33.77 18.10 -40.79
C GLU A 61 -32.39 17.83 -41.40
N ALA A 62 -31.52 18.84 -41.43
CA ALA A 62 -30.14 18.69 -41.90
C ALA A 62 -29.32 17.79 -40.96
N ALA A 63 -29.50 17.88 -39.63
CA ALA A 63 -28.84 17.00 -38.67
C ALA A 63 -29.31 15.54 -38.79
N GLU A 64 -30.61 15.33 -39.04
CA GLU A 64 -31.17 14.00 -39.33
C GLU A 64 -30.55 13.40 -40.59
N LYS A 65 -30.55 14.15 -41.71
CA LYS A 65 -29.92 13.72 -42.97
C LYS A 65 -28.45 13.40 -42.80
N PHE A 66 -27.71 14.25 -42.10
CA PHE A 66 -26.29 14.01 -41.84
C PHE A 66 -26.05 12.68 -41.13
N ILE A 67 -26.84 12.33 -40.11
CA ILE A 67 -26.68 11.04 -39.43
C ILE A 67 -26.99 9.89 -40.38
N ASN A 68 -28.15 9.95 -41.03
CA ASN A 68 -28.65 8.86 -41.86
C ASN A 68 -27.80 8.61 -43.12
N GLU A 69 -27.25 9.67 -43.72
CA GLU A 69 -26.56 9.61 -45.00
C GLU A 69 -25.03 9.62 -44.88
N GLU A 70 -24.46 10.27 -43.86
CA GLU A 70 -23.00 10.39 -43.69
C GLU A 70 -22.50 9.60 -42.48
N MET A 71 -23.07 9.79 -41.30
CA MET A 71 -22.57 9.15 -40.07
C MET A 71 -22.74 7.63 -40.10
N GLU A 72 -23.84 7.12 -40.64
CA GLU A 72 -24.10 5.68 -40.77
C GLU A 72 -23.14 4.96 -41.72
N LYS A 73 -22.45 5.67 -42.63
CA LYS A 73 -21.42 5.08 -43.49
C LYS A 73 -20.21 4.62 -42.67
N GLU A 74 -19.80 5.44 -41.70
CA GLU A 74 -18.69 5.15 -40.79
C GLU A 74 -19.14 4.29 -39.59
N PHE A 75 -20.36 4.53 -39.09
CA PHE A 75 -20.94 3.87 -37.92
C PHE A 75 -22.21 3.10 -38.30
N PRO A 76 -22.09 1.97 -39.02
CA PRO A 76 -23.26 1.25 -39.53
C PRO A 76 -24.14 0.75 -38.39
N LEU A 77 -25.44 0.98 -38.50
CA LEU A 77 -26.44 0.47 -37.56
C LEU A 77 -26.59 -1.04 -37.74
N ARG A 78 -26.11 -1.81 -36.78
CA ARG A 78 -26.27 -3.27 -36.77
C ARG A 78 -26.28 -3.82 -35.36
N LYS A 79 -26.86 -5.02 -35.24
CA LYS A 79 -26.74 -5.85 -34.06
C LYS A 79 -25.48 -6.72 -34.21
N PHE A 80 -24.46 -6.44 -33.42
CA PHE A 80 -23.18 -7.16 -33.48
C PHE A 80 -23.22 -8.46 -32.70
N ARG A 81 -24.00 -8.52 -31.62
CA ARG A 81 -24.10 -9.71 -30.77
C ARG A 81 -25.43 -9.80 -30.06
N ASP A 82 -25.96 -11.02 -29.94
CA ASP A 82 -27.19 -11.32 -29.21
C ASP A 82 -27.22 -12.76 -28.71
N ASN A 83 -26.45 -13.05 -27.67
CA ASN A 83 -26.38 -14.39 -27.08
C ASN A 83 -27.37 -14.53 -25.90
N SER A 84 -28.30 -13.57 -25.76
CA SER A 84 -29.24 -13.47 -24.64
C SER A 84 -30.18 -14.68 -24.47
N LYS A 85 -30.28 -15.55 -25.47
CA LYS A 85 -31.04 -16.81 -25.42
C LYS A 85 -30.18 -18.00 -24.97
N GLU A 86 -28.87 -17.91 -25.13
CA GLU A 86 -27.92 -19.01 -24.88
C GLU A 86 -27.22 -18.87 -23.52
N VAL A 87 -27.17 -17.65 -22.99
CA VAL A 87 -26.53 -17.36 -21.70
C VAL A 87 -27.51 -17.59 -20.56
N GLU A 88 -27.11 -18.48 -19.66
CA GLU A 88 -27.79 -18.70 -18.38
C GLU A 88 -27.57 -17.51 -17.42
N PRO A 89 -28.55 -17.16 -16.58
CA PRO A 89 -28.40 -16.14 -15.55
C PRO A 89 -27.20 -16.38 -14.64
N LEU A 90 -26.40 -15.34 -14.42
CA LEU A 90 -25.32 -15.34 -13.44
C LEU A 90 -25.91 -15.22 -12.03
N HIS A 91 -25.95 -16.33 -11.30
CA HIS A 91 -26.26 -16.32 -9.88
C HIS A 91 -25.01 -15.95 -9.08
N ARG A 92 -24.95 -14.70 -8.61
CA ARG A 92 -23.95 -14.31 -7.60
C ARG A 92 -24.32 -14.95 -6.27
N GLY A 93 -23.34 -15.54 -5.59
CA GLY A 93 -23.55 -16.03 -4.22
C GLY A 93 -23.96 -14.89 -3.29
N GLU A 94 -24.69 -15.22 -2.22
CA GLU A 94 -24.97 -14.26 -1.15
C GLU A 94 -23.66 -13.86 -0.46
N SER A 95 -23.46 -12.56 -0.26
CA SER A 95 -22.32 -12.07 0.51
C SER A 95 -22.50 -12.42 1.98
N ASP A 96 -21.54 -13.17 2.54
CA ASP A 96 -21.48 -13.48 3.96
C ASP A 96 -20.72 -12.39 4.72
N PHE A 97 -21.47 -11.53 5.41
CA PHE A 97 -20.95 -10.48 6.29
C PHE A 97 -20.93 -10.89 7.77
N SER A 98 -21.08 -12.19 8.08
CA SER A 98 -20.97 -12.67 9.45
C SER A 98 -19.60 -12.34 10.02
N LYS A 99 -19.53 -12.12 11.34
CA LYS A 99 -18.25 -11.89 12.05
C LYS A 99 -17.23 -12.97 11.69
N LYS A 100 -17.64 -14.25 11.66
CA LYS A 100 -16.75 -15.37 11.30
C LYS A 100 -16.19 -15.26 9.87
N SER A 101 -16.99 -14.81 8.91
CA SER A 101 -16.53 -14.58 7.54
C SER A 101 -15.52 -13.44 7.48
N LEU A 102 -15.81 -12.34 8.19
CA LEU A 102 -14.91 -11.19 8.31
C LEU A 102 -13.61 -11.56 9.02
N ASP A 103 -13.67 -12.23 10.17
CA ASP A 103 -12.52 -12.71 10.94
C ASP A 103 -11.63 -13.59 10.06
N ARG A 104 -12.21 -14.51 9.27
CA ARG A 104 -11.48 -15.32 8.30
C ARG A 104 -10.86 -14.49 7.16
N ILE A 105 -11.59 -13.52 6.61
CA ILE A 105 -11.11 -12.64 5.52
C ILE A 105 -9.92 -11.80 6.00
N PHE A 106 -10.01 -11.24 7.20
CA PHE A 106 -8.98 -10.44 7.84
C PHE A 106 -7.93 -11.29 8.58
N LYS A 107 -8.10 -12.61 8.63
CA LYS A 107 -7.23 -13.58 9.32
C LYS A 107 -7.06 -13.29 10.81
N LEU A 108 -8.09 -12.74 11.47
CA LEU A 108 -8.08 -12.46 12.91
C LEU A 108 -8.00 -13.73 13.76
N ASP A 109 -8.39 -14.88 13.20
CA ASP A 109 -8.27 -16.20 13.84
C ASP A 109 -6.81 -16.61 14.13
N GLN A 110 -5.84 -15.96 13.49
CA GLN A 110 -4.41 -16.31 13.53
C GLN A 110 -3.57 -15.33 14.36
N ASP A 111 -4.10 -14.15 14.66
CA ASP A 111 -3.35 -13.06 15.27
C ASP A 111 -3.72 -12.93 16.75
N SER A 112 -2.85 -13.41 17.64
CA SER A 112 -2.99 -13.25 19.10
C SER A 112 -1.98 -12.24 19.61
N THR A 113 -2.12 -10.97 19.20
CA THR A 113 -1.34 -9.90 19.82
C THR A 113 -1.92 -9.64 21.22
N PRO A 114 -1.11 -9.72 22.30
CA PRO A 114 -1.61 -9.49 23.65
C PRO A 114 -2.02 -8.03 23.84
N ASP A 115 -3.00 -7.79 24.70
CA ASP A 115 -3.41 -6.42 25.05
C ASP A 115 -2.28 -5.69 25.80
N PRO A 116 -2.11 -4.37 25.58
CA PRO A 116 -1.12 -3.59 26.29
C PRO A 116 -1.45 -3.49 27.79
N VAL A 117 -0.42 -3.42 28.62
CA VAL A 117 -0.50 -3.31 30.08
C VAL A 117 0.19 -2.03 30.53
N ASP A 118 -0.46 -1.27 31.40
CA ASP A 118 0.09 -0.04 31.94
C ASP A 118 1.32 -0.32 32.84
N ASP A 119 2.42 0.37 32.55
CA ASP A 119 3.67 0.39 33.31
C ASP A 119 4.18 1.84 33.45
N PRO A 120 3.76 2.58 34.49
CA PRO A 120 4.15 3.97 34.69
C PRO A 120 5.66 4.22 34.84
N ASN A 121 6.47 3.17 35.07
CA ASN A 121 7.92 3.29 35.17
C ASN A 121 8.61 3.30 33.81
N PHE A 122 7.95 2.76 32.77
CA PHE A 122 8.48 2.76 31.41
C PHE A 122 8.19 4.09 30.72
N LYS A 123 9.24 4.88 30.45
CA LYS A 123 9.12 6.16 29.75
C LYS A 123 8.95 5.99 28.25
N GLU A 124 8.22 6.91 27.64
CA GLU A 124 8.01 6.96 26.20
C GLU A 124 9.35 7.00 25.45
N LYS A 125 9.49 6.14 24.43
CA LYS A 125 10.63 6.08 23.53
C LYS A 125 10.22 6.53 22.15
N PHE A 126 10.98 7.46 21.56
CA PHE A 126 10.65 8.07 20.27
C PHE A 126 11.68 7.73 19.20
N ILE A 127 11.31 6.87 18.25
CA ILE A 127 12.20 6.36 17.20
C ILE A 127 11.71 6.81 15.83
N LYS A 128 12.50 7.65 15.15
CA LYS A 128 12.30 8.05 13.75
C LYS A 128 13.08 7.12 12.84
N ILE A 129 12.45 6.62 11.78
CA ILE A 129 13.10 5.80 10.75
C ILE A 129 12.83 6.47 9.41
N ALA A 130 13.86 6.74 8.62
CA ALA A 130 13.74 7.53 7.39
C ALA A 130 14.65 7.02 6.27
N GLY A 131 14.17 7.13 5.03
CA GLY A 131 14.87 6.68 3.85
C GLY A 131 14.05 6.88 2.57
N PHE A 132 14.43 6.18 1.51
CA PHE A 132 13.68 6.10 0.26
C PHE A 132 12.78 4.85 0.25
N GLY A 133 11.69 4.94 -0.50
CA GLY A 133 10.84 3.80 -0.80
C GLY A 133 11.67 2.62 -1.34
N GLY A 134 11.50 1.45 -0.72
CA GLY A 134 12.23 0.23 -1.06
C GLY A 134 13.44 -0.08 -0.17
N GLN A 135 13.86 0.82 0.72
CA GLN A 135 14.93 0.56 1.70
C GLN A 135 14.45 -0.18 2.96
N GLY A 136 13.15 -0.50 3.06
CA GLY A 136 12.58 -1.23 4.20
C GLY A 136 12.31 -0.37 5.43
N VAL A 137 12.17 0.96 5.26
CA VAL A 137 11.88 1.93 6.33
C VAL A 137 10.60 1.56 7.09
N LEU A 138 9.47 1.45 6.38
CA LEU A 138 8.18 1.13 6.97
C LEU A 138 8.15 -0.26 7.62
N SER A 139 8.79 -1.24 6.97
CA SER A 139 8.86 -2.61 7.51
C SER A 139 9.71 -2.69 8.76
N LEU A 140 10.80 -1.92 8.86
CA LEU A 140 11.60 -1.84 10.09
C LEU A 140 10.75 -1.29 11.23
N GLY A 141 10.04 -0.18 10.99
CA GLY A 141 9.18 0.43 12.01
C GLY A 141 8.06 -0.50 12.45
N LEU A 142 7.44 -1.21 11.52
CA LEU A 142 6.41 -2.20 11.84
C LEU A 142 6.98 -3.38 12.64
N THR A 143 8.18 -3.85 12.29
CA THR A 143 8.87 -4.92 13.06
C THR A 143 9.17 -4.45 14.49
N LEU A 144 9.65 -3.22 14.66
CA LEU A 144 9.88 -2.66 15.99
C LEU A 144 8.57 -2.52 16.80
N ALA A 145 7.50 -2.07 16.14
CA ALA A 145 6.19 -1.97 16.76
C ALA A 145 5.67 -3.35 17.22
N GLN A 146 5.84 -4.39 16.39
CA GLN A 146 5.51 -5.77 16.75
C GLN A 146 6.30 -6.28 17.95
N ALA A 147 7.60 -5.97 18.03
CA ALA A 147 8.43 -6.35 19.18
C ALA A 147 7.91 -5.69 20.47
N ALA A 148 7.50 -4.42 20.40
CA ALA A 148 6.93 -3.72 21.55
C ALA A 148 5.53 -4.27 21.95
N CYS A 149 4.69 -4.62 20.97
CA CYS A 149 3.40 -5.26 21.24
C CYS A 149 3.57 -6.64 21.91
N ALA A 150 4.59 -7.42 21.52
CA ALA A 150 4.89 -8.70 22.16
C ALA A 150 5.21 -8.56 23.66
N GLU A 151 5.74 -7.41 24.07
CA GLU A 151 5.97 -7.07 25.48
C GLU A 151 4.83 -6.30 26.14
N GLN A 152 3.64 -6.30 25.52
CA GLN A 152 2.45 -5.62 26.05
C GLN A 152 2.67 -4.12 26.30
N ARG A 153 3.57 -3.48 25.54
CA ARG A 153 3.75 -2.02 25.60
C ARG A 153 2.64 -1.32 24.81
N HIS A 154 2.37 -0.07 25.16
CA HIS A 154 1.57 0.81 24.31
C HIS A 154 2.42 1.27 23.13
N VAL A 155 1.92 1.11 21.91
CA VAL A 155 2.68 1.36 20.69
C VAL A 155 1.89 2.21 19.71
N SER A 156 2.56 3.21 19.13
CA SER A 156 2.05 3.96 17.99
C SER A 156 3.05 3.86 16.85
N TRP A 157 2.59 3.44 15.67
CA TRP A 157 3.37 3.42 14.44
C TRP A 157 2.72 4.36 13.43
N TYR A 158 3.42 5.44 13.09
CA TYR A 158 2.89 6.47 12.20
C TYR A 158 3.77 6.62 10.95
N PRO A 159 3.30 6.14 9.77
CA PRO A 159 4.05 6.25 8.52
C PRO A 159 3.82 7.59 7.83
N THR A 160 4.82 8.04 7.08
CA THR A 160 4.72 9.17 6.14
C THR A 160 5.45 8.77 4.86
N TYR A 161 4.75 8.83 3.73
CA TYR A 161 5.30 8.52 2.43
C TYR A 161 4.67 9.43 1.38
N GLY A 162 5.46 9.85 0.40
CA GLY A 162 4.97 10.69 -0.69
C GLY A 162 4.12 9.91 -1.70
N PRO A 163 3.34 10.59 -2.57
CA PRO A 163 2.50 9.99 -3.60
C PRO A 163 3.31 9.40 -4.77
N GLU A 164 4.63 9.54 -4.79
CA GLU A 164 5.50 9.09 -5.87
C GLU A 164 5.53 7.57 -5.96
N GLN A 165 5.29 7.03 -7.16
CA GLN A 165 5.22 5.57 -7.37
C GLN A 165 6.54 4.83 -7.13
N ARG A 166 7.70 5.50 -7.15
CA ARG A 166 9.03 4.92 -6.91
C ARG A 166 10.00 5.93 -6.31
N GLY A 167 10.77 5.51 -5.32
CA GLY A 167 11.93 6.25 -4.81
C GLY A 167 11.60 7.54 -4.04
N GLY A 168 10.33 7.82 -3.77
CA GLY A 168 9.94 8.94 -2.90
C GLY A 168 10.45 8.77 -1.47
N THR A 169 10.50 9.88 -0.74
CA THR A 169 10.84 9.89 0.69
C THR A 169 9.82 9.07 1.47
N SER A 170 10.32 8.21 2.34
CA SER A 170 9.53 7.41 3.26
C SER A 170 10.12 7.54 4.65
N SER A 171 9.28 7.86 5.62
CA SER A 171 9.63 7.80 7.03
C SER A 171 8.52 7.17 7.84
N CYS A 172 8.85 6.72 9.04
CA CYS A 172 7.85 6.40 10.05
C CYS A 172 8.39 6.77 11.42
N VAL A 173 7.47 6.98 12.36
CA VAL A 173 7.79 7.14 13.77
C VAL A 173 7.20 5.96 14.53
N VAL A 174 7.99 5.37 15.40
CA VAL A 174 7.56 4.38 16.38
C VAL A 174 7.65 5.04 17.75
N VAL A 175 6.54 5.06 18.47
CA VAL A 175 6.49 5.43 19.88
C VAL A 175 6.20 4.17 20.68
N VAL A 176 7.04 3.89 21.67
CA VAL A 176 6.85 2.78 22.63
C VAL A 176 6.66 3.41 24.01
N SER A 177 5.61 3.03 24.73
CA SER A 177 5.24 3.66 25.99
C SER A 177 4.78 2.62 27.01
N GLY A 178 4.97 2.94 28.29
CA GLY A 178 4.33 2.24 29.39
C GLY A 178 2.88 2.64 29.62
N GLU A 179 2.43 3.76 29.05
CA GLU A 179 1.07 4.27 29.20
C GLU A 179 0.46 4.64 27.84
N MET A 180 -0.86 4.87 27.82
CA MET A 180 -1.60 5.22 26.61
C MET A 180 -1.00 6.44 25.88
N ILE A 181 -0.71 6.27 24.60
CA ILE A 181 -0.14 7.32 23.75
C ILE A 181 -1.26 8.25 23.27
N GLY A 182 -1.25 9.50 23.73
CA GLY A 182 -2.31 10.48 23.41
C GLY A 182 -2.25 11.07 21.99
N SER A 183 -1.10 10.98 21.31
CA SER A 183 -0.94 11.50 19.94
C SER A 183 0.17 10.77 19.18
N PRO A 184 -0.03 10.41 17.90
CA PRO A 184 1.02 9.85 17.05
C PRO A 184 1.98 10.92 16.49
N ALA A 185 1.66 12.22 16.62
CA ALA A 185 2.45 13.30 16.08
C ALA A 185 3.63 13.65 17.00
N VAL A 186 4.84 13.32 16.55
CA VAL A 186 6.09 13.49 17.31
C VAL A 186 6.88 14.67 16.75
N LYS A 187 7.30 15.58 17.64
CA LYS A 187 8.12 16.76 17.28
C LYS A 187 9.61 16.61 17.60
N LYS A 188 9.99 15.67 18.46
CA LYS A 188 11.35 15.45 18.94
C LYS A 188 11.58 13.95 19.06
N ASN A 189 12.70 13.45 18.54
CA ASN A 189 13.00 12.02 18.55
C ASN A 189 14.27 11.74 19.36
N GLU A 190 14.33 10.58 20.01
CA GLU A 190 15.50 10.12 20.77
C GLU A 190 16.47 9.34 19.89
N VAL A 191 15.93 8.61 18.91
CA VAL A 191 16.71 7.83 17.96
C VAL A 191 16.27 8.13 16.54
N LEU A 192 17.23 8.41 15.65
CA LEU A 192 17.04 8.41 14.20
C LEU A 192 17.74 7.18 13.59
N ILE A 193 17.01 6.42 12.77
CA ILE A 193 17.58 5.43 11.85
C ILE A 193 17.41 5.95 10.42
N ALA A 194 18.52 6.31 9.78
CA ALA A 194 18.50 6.91 8.44
C ALA A 194 19.24 6.05 7.40
N PHE A 195 18.58 5.79 6.28
CA PHE A 195 19.12 4.93 5.21
C PHE A 195 19.79 5.68 4.06
N ASN A 196 19.76 7.02 4.08
CA ASN A 196 20.37 7.85 3.06
C ASN A 196 20.71 9.24 3.61
N LYS A 197 21.62 9.94 2.93
CA LYS A 197 22.08 11.28 3.31
C LYS A 197 20.95 12.32 3.44
N PRO A 198 19.99 12.44 2.49
CA PRO A 198 18.87 13.37 2.64
C PRO A 198 18.06 13.17 3.91
N SER A 199 17.84 11.92 4.33
CA SER A 199 17.09 11.62 5.56
C SER A 199 17.85 12.01 6.83
N VAL A 200 19.18 11.85 6.84
CA VAL A 200 20.01 12.32 7.95
C VAL A 200 19.96 13.84 8.02
N ASP A 201 20.09 14.52 6.88
CA ASP A 201 20.10 15.98 6.80
C ASP A 201 18.75 16.59 7.19
N GLU A 202 17.65 15.95 6.80
CA GLU A 202 16.28 16.39 7.10
C GLU A 202 15.92 16.20 8.57
N PHE A 203 16.19 15.02 9.15
CA PHE A 203 15.68 14.65 10.48
C PHE A 203 16.74 14.68 11.59
N GLY A 204 18.03 14.76 11.26
CA GLY A 204 19.11 14.86 12.25
C GLY A 204 18.98 16.05 13.21
N PRO A 205 18.55 17.25 12.75
CA PRO A 205 18.31 18.40 13.64
C PRO A 205 17.17 18.20 14.65
N ASP A 206 16.26 17.25 14.42
CA ASP A 206 15.10 16.99 15.30
C ASP A 206 15.43 16.01 16.45
N ILE A 207 16.69 15.56 16.55
CA ILE A 207 17.15 14.69 17.62
C ILE A 207 17.43 15.48 18.89
N VAL A 208 16.89 14.99 20.01
CA VAL A 208 17.10 15.59 21.34
C VAL A 208 18.56 15.48 21.78
N GLU A 209 18.98 16.38 22.66
CA GLU A 209 20.26 16.27 23.36
C GLU A 209 20.37 14.90 24.07
N GLY A 210 21.51 14.22 23.93
CA GLY A 210 21.71 12.86 24.41
C GLY A 210 21.13 11.76 23.50
N GLY A 211 20.42 12.14 22.44
CA GLY A 211 19.87 11.24 21.44
C GLY A 211 20.94 10.65 20.51
N THR A 212 20.52 9.71 19.65
CA THR A 212 21.44 8.97 18.76
C THR A 212 20.93 8.89 17.32
N ILE A 213 21.83 9.16 16.38
CA ILE A 213 21.62 9.00 14.93
C ILE A 213 22.39 7.76 14.45
N ILE A 214 21.66 6.72 14.08
CA ILE A 214 22.15 5.52 13.42
C ILE A 214 21.93 5.70 11.91
N TYR A 215 22.97 5.66 11.10
CA TYR A 215 22.81 5.88 9.67
C TYR A 215 23.70 4.99 8.82
N ASP A 216 23.34 4.76 7.56
CA ASP A 216 24.19 3.98 6.67
C ASP A 216 25.47 4.75 6.33
N SER A 217 26.62 4.19 6.67
CA SER A 217 27.96 4.75 6.40
C SER A 217 28.20 5.10 4.92
N ALA A 218 27.47 4.48 3.99
CA ALA A 218 27.51 4.84 2.57
C ALA A 218 27.00 6.27 2.29
N SER A 219 26.29 6.88 3.24
CA SER A 219 25.79 8.26 3.16
C SER A 219 26.87 9.32 3.39
N GLY A 220 28.08 8.92 3.80
CA GLY A 220 29.16 9.83 4.19
C GLY A 220 28.98 10.36 5.61
N ASP A 221 29.99 11.07 6.10
CA ASP A 221 29.99 11.62 7.46
C ASP A 221 28.90 12.69 7.64
N TYR A 222 28.38 12.78 8.86
CA TYR A 222 27.39 13.76 9.27
C TYR A 222 27.85 14.48 10.53
N ASP A 223 27.84 15.81 10.49
CA ASP A 223 28.12 16.66 11.64
C ASP A 223 26.82 16.89 12.41
N ALA A 224 26.69 16.22 13.55
CA ALA A 224 25.46 16.23 14.33
C ALA A 224 25.39 17.42 15.30
N PRO A 225 24.19 17.80 15.75
CA PRO A 225 24.03 18.78 16.81
C PRO A 225 24.84 18.42 18.06
N GLU A 226 25.24 19.43 18.84
CA GLU A 226 25.98 19.23 20.08
C GLU A 226 25.22 18.29 21.03
N GLY A 227 25.93 17.32 21.63
CA GLY A 227 25.33 16.34 22.53
C GLY A 227 24.59 15.17 21.83
N VAL A 228 24.55 15.11 20.50
CA VAL A 228 23.96 13.99 19.74
C VAL A 228 25.03 13.00 19.29
N LYS A 229 24.84 11.72 19.58
CA LYS A 229 25.75 10.65 19.16
C LYS A 229 25.46 10.21 17.72
N THR A 230 26.49 10.05 16.89
CA THR A 230 26.35 9.49 15.53
C THR A 230 26.98 8.10 15.43
N ILE A 231 26.33 7.19 14.71
CA ILE A 231 26.75 5.80 14.53
C ILE A 231 26.65 5.44 13.04
N PRO A 232 27.76 5.54 12.27
CA PRO A 232 27.80 5.11 10.88
C PRO A 232 27.89 3.58 10.77
N VAL A 233 26.83 2.95 10.29
CA VAL A 233 26.73 1.49 10.14
C VAL A 233 26.96 1.08 8.68
N PRO A 234 27.85 0.13 8.36
CA PRO A 234 28.00 -0.42 7.01
C PRO A 234 26.89 -1.43 6.68
N ALA A 235 25.63 -1.05 6.85
CA ALA A 235 24.48 -1.94 6.82
C ALA A 235 24.32 -2.67 5.47
N MET A 236 24.47 -1.95 4.35
CA MET A 236 24.46 -2.58 3.02
C MET A 236 25.60 -3.58 2.82
N LYS A 237 26.79 -3.34 3.37
CA LYS A 237 27.93 -4.25 3.24
C LYS A 237 27.70 -5.53 4.05
N ILE A 238 27.20 -5.40 5.28
CA ILE A 238 26.84 -6.54 6.15
C ILE A 238 25.73 -7.37 5.49
N ALA A 239 24.66 -6.74 5.00
CA ALA A 239 23.58 -7.46 4.32
C ALA A 239 24.07 -8.19 3.05
N LYS A 240 24.98 -7.57 2.29
CA LYS A 240 25.55 -8.17 1.07
C LYS A 240 26.45 -9.37 1.36
N SER A 241 27.25 -9.37 2.42
CA SER A 241 28.11 -10.51 2.78
C SER A 241 27.30 -11.74 3.20
N MET A 242 26.07 -11.54 3.68
CA MET A 242 25.12 -12.60 4.05
C MET A 242 24.23 -13.06 2.89
N GLY A 243 24.46 -12.56 1.67
CA GLY A 243 23.73 -12.99 0.47
C GLY A 243 22.35 -12.32 0.26
N VAL A 244 21.91 -11.44 1.15
CA VAL A 244 20.60 -10.77 1.07
C VAL A 244 20.76 -9.27 0.86
N LYS A 245 20.88 -8.85 -0.41
CA LYS A 245 21.16 -7.45 -0.79
C LYS A 245 20.13 -6.42 -0.28
N ARG A 246 18.92 -6.83 0.11
CA ARG A 246 17.82 -5.95 0.53
C ARG A 246 17.51 -6.03 2.04
N ALA A 247 18.46 -6.46 2.86
CA ALA A 247 18.27 -6.63 4.31
C ALA A 247 19.04 -5.62 5.17
N ALA A 248 19.43 -4.47 4.60
CA ALA A 248 20.10 -3.40 5.35
C ALA A 248 19.25 -2.91 6.53
N ASN A 249 17.92 -2.92 6.38
CA ASN A 249 16.98 -2.58 7.44
C ASN A 249 17.05 -3.56 8.62
N THR A 250 17.16 -4.86 8.37
CA THR A 250 17.33 -5.87 9.43
C THR A 250 18.67 -5.70 10.16
N VAL A 251 19.73 -5.30 9.46
CA VAL A 251 21.02 -4.95 10.10
C VAL A 251 20.86 -3.75 11.03
N MET A 252 20.24 -2.66 10.57
CA MET A 252 20.00 -1.46 11.39
C MET A 252 19.13 -1.78 12.62
N LEU A 253 18.12 -2.63 12.46
CA LEU A 253 17.30 -3.12 13.58
C LEU A 253 18.15 -3.88 14.62
N GLY A 254 19.11 -4.69 14.16
CA GLY A 254 20.04 -5.41 15.03
C GLY A 254 20.96 -4.48 15.82
N VAL A 255 21.40 -3.38 15.21
CA VAL A 255 22.16 -2.33 15.91
C VAL A 255 21.29 -1.66 16.97
N LEU A 256 20.05 -1.28 16.65
CA LEU A 256 19.11 -0.71 17.62
C LEU A 256 18.86 -1.66 18.80
N MET A 257 18.64 -2.94 18.51
CA MET A 257 18.45 -4.00 19.52
C MET A 257 19.65 -4.10 20.46
N TYR A 258 20.88 -4.00 19.95
CA TYR A 258 22.08 -4.04 20.78
C TYR A 258 22.23 -2.81 21.68
N LEU A 259 21.91 -1.62 21.15
CA LEU A 259 22.05 -0.36 21.89
C LEU A 259 21.06 -0.25 23.06
N GLY A 260 19.96 -1.01 23.03
CA GLY A 260 19.03 -1.11 24.16
C GLY A 260 18.18 0.15 24.41
N TYR A 261 18.22 1.14 23.52
CA TYR A 261 17.45 2.40 23.68
C TYR A 261 15.93 2.21 23.76
N THR A 262 15.43 1.09 23.25
CA THR A 262 14.00 0.74 23.26
C THR A 262 13.56 0.07 24.56
N GLU A 263 14.52 -0.37 25.41
CA GLU A 263 14.25 -1.15 26.63
C GLU A 263 13.45 -2.45 26.39
N LEU A 264 13.38 -2.92 25.14
CA LEU A 264 12.78 -4.20 24.76
C LEU A 264 13.83 -5.32 24.81
N SER A 265 13.38 -6.53 25.12
CA SER A 265 14.19 -7.75 25.13
C SER A 265 14.62 -8.17 23.72
N ARG A 266 15.76 -8.87 23.63
CA ARG A 266 16.29 -9.38 22.36
C ARG A 266 15.36 -10.43 21.75
N GLU A 267 14.68 -11.19 22.59
CA GLU A 267 13.71 -12.21 22.24
C GLU A 267 12.55 -11.59 21.44
N SER A 268 11.99 -10.47 21.91
CA SER A 268 10.91 -9.76 21.22
C SER A 268 11.31 -9.26 19.82
N PHE A 269 12.54 -8.79 19.65
CA PHE A 269 13.04 -8.44 18.32
C PHE A 269 13.12 -9.65 17.38
N LYS A 270 13.56 -10.81 17.89
CA LYS A 270 13.64 -12.05 17.09
C LYS A 270 12.25 -12.54 16.70
N GLU A 271 11.32 -12.56 17.66
CA GLU A 271 9.93 -12.94 17.40
C GLU A 271 9.27 -12.02 16.39
N ALA A 272 9.46 -10.70 16.51
CA ALA A 272 8.94 -9.74 15.56
C ALA A 272 9.52 -9.89 14.14
N VAL A 273 10.82 -10.18 14.02
CA VAL A 273 11.45 -10.51 12.72
C VAL A 273 10.84 -11.78 12.16
N ALA A 274 10.71 -12.85 12.96
CA ALA A 274 10.11 -14.10 12.51
C ALA A 274 8.67 -13.90 12.03
N HIS A 275 7.88 -13.12 12.76
CA HIS A 275 6.51 -12.77 12.41
C HIS A 275 6.44 -11.94 11.12
N THR A 276 7.24 -10.88 10.99
CA THR A 276 7.31 -10.03 9.79
C THR A 276 7.63 -10.84 8.52
N PHE A 277 8.43 -11.90 8.64
CA PHE A 277 8.81 -12.76 7.51
C PHE A 277 8.03 -14.08 7.45
N ALA A 278 6.99 -14.30 8.27
CA ALA A 278 6.25 -15.56 8.32
C ALA A 278 5.63 -15.97 6.97
N GLY A 279 5.21 -14.99 6.15
CA GLY A 279 4.74 -15.24 4.78
C GLY A 279 5.84 -15.69 3.79
N LYS A 280 7.11 -15.66 4.19
CA LYS A 280 8.28 -16.12 3.42
C LYS A 280 9.21 -16.93 4.34
N PRO A 281 8.83 -18.15 4.75
CA PRO A 281 9.57 -18.94 5.75
C PRO A 281 11.05 -19.10 5.45
N GLN A 282 11.42 -19.23 4.17
CA GLN A 282 12.80 -19.34 3.71
C GLN A 282 13.68 -18.11 4.01
N LEU A 283 13.06 -16.97 4.34
CA LEU A 283 13.75 -15.73 4.70
C LEU A 283 13.85 -15.51 6.21
N VAL A 284 13.15 -16.28 7.04
CA VAL A 284 13.11 -16.07 8.49
C VAL A 284 14.48 -16.29 9.12
N ASP A 285 15.06 -17.48 8.94
CA ASP A 285 16.35 -17.85 9.56
C ASP A 285 17.48 -16.91 9.14
N ILE A 286 17.54 -16.57 7.84
CA ILE A 286 18.57 -15.67 7.34
C ILE A 286 18.39 -14.24 7.88
N ASN A 287 17.16 -13.75 8.05
CA ASN A 287 16.93 -12.43 8.65
C ASN A 287 17.25 -12.41 10.15
N LEU A 288 16.99 -13.49 10.88
CA LEU A 288 17.42 -13.63 12.27
C LEU A 288 18.95 -13.60 12.40
N GLN A 289 19.66 -14.28 11.49
CA GLN A 289 21.12 -14.20 11.43
C GLN A 289 21.61 -12.79 11.09
N ILE A 290 20.92 -12.08 10.18
CA ILE A 290 21.26 -10.69 9.80
C ILE A 290 21.03 -9.73 10.97
N LEU A 291 19.96 -9.91 11.73
CA LEU A 291 19.67 -9.15 12.95
C LEU A 291 20.83 -9.32 13.95
N GLU A 292 21.23 -10.56 14.20
CA GLU A 292 22.36 -10.87 15.09
C GLU A 292 23.70 -10.34 14.56
N ALA A 293 23.92 -10.34 13.25
CA ALA A 293 25.11 -9.76 12.63
C ALA A 293 25.19 -8.24 12.86
N GLY A 294 24.05 -7.53 12.76
CA GLY A 294 23.98 -6.11 13.11
C GLY A 294 24.31 -5.85 14.58
N ALA A 295 23.74 -6.65 15.49
CA ALA A 295 24.03 -6.57 16.92
C ALA A 295 25.51 -6.89 17.26
N LYS A 296 26.09 -7.89 16.59
CA LYS A 296 27.50 -8.25 16.74
C LYS A 296 28.40 -7.12 16.26
N TRP A 297 28.12 -6.54 15.09
CA TRP A 297 28.88 -5.40 14.58
C TRP A 297 28.85 -4.23 15.59
N ALA A 298 27.67 -3.93 16.15
CA ALA A 298 27.52 -2.89 17.16
C ALA A 298 28.37 -3.15 18.40
N LYS A 299 28.39 -4.39 18.90
CA LYS A 299 29.23 -4.82 20.03
C LYS A 299 30.74 -4.62 19.79
N GLU A 300 31.19 -4.85 18.56
CA GLU A 300 32.61 -4.80 18.21
C GLU A 300 33.10 -3.38 17.90
N ASN A 301 32.19 -2.43 17.59
CA ASN A 301 32.57 -1.12 17.03
C ASN A 301 32.04 0.10 17.80
N ILE A 302 31.13 -0.05 18.78
CA ILE A 302 30.44 1.09 19.43
C ILE A 302 30.88 1.29 20.91
N ASN A 303 31.83 0.48 21.39
CA ASN A 303 32.41 0.62 22.75
C ASN A 303 33.26 1.88 22.88
#